data_AF-A0AAJ2BCQ4-F1
#
_entry.id   AF-A0AAJ2BCQ4-F1
#
_cell.length_a   1.000
_cell.length_b   1.000
_cell.length_c   1.000
_cell.angle_alpha   90.00
_cell.angle_beta   90.00
_cell.angle_gamma   90.00
#
_symmetry.space_group_name_H-M   'P 1'
#
loop_
_entity.id
_entity.type
_entity.pdbx_description
1 polymer ?
#
loop_
_entity_poly.entity_id
_entity_poly.type
_entity_poly.pdbx_seq_one_letter_code
_entity_poly.pdbx_strand_id
1 'polypeptide(L)'
;MLEELLRLAHVIGATVLLGTGAGIAFFMVMARRTESPTLIAHVAGTVVIADTIFTATAAIFQPITGYCLARIIGWPVTEGWIWLSLLLYVFVGLFWLPVVWIQIRLRDIARVSAANGSALPPQWFSLYRIWFACGFPAFFAVIAIIWLMLTKPDIPFGII
;
A
#
# COMPACT_ATOMS: atom_id res chain seq x y z
N MET A 1 17.79 6.40 22.96
CA MET A 1 18.50 6.26 21.66
C MET A 1 17.90 5.18 20.76
N LEU A 2 18.04 3.87 21.06
CA LEU A 2 17.55 2.82 20.14
C LEU A 2 16.03 2.81 19.98
N GLU A 3 15.28 2.91 21.08
CA GLU A 3 13.82 2.97 21.05
C GLU A 3 13.30 4.14 20.21
N GLU A 4 13.88 5.34 20.39
CA GLU A 4 13.51 6.55 19.66
C GLU A 4 13.79 6.40 18.16
N LEU A 5 14.92 5.81 17.79
CA LEU A 5 15.28 5.56 16.39
C LEU A 5 14.32 4.54 15.74
N LEU A 6 13.97 3.47 16.46
CA LEU A 6 12.99 2.49 15.98
C LEU A 6 11.60 3.09 15.83
N ARG A 7 11.18 3.91 16.80
CA ARG A 7 9.91 4.64 16.74
C ARG A 7 9.89 5.60 15.55
N LEU A 8 10.97 6.33 15.31
CA LEU A 8 11.12 7.20 14.14
C LEU A 8 11.03 6.38 12.85
N ALA A 9 11.79 5.30 12.72
CA ALA A 9 11.77 4.43 11.55
C ALA A 9 10.36 3.85 11.30
N HIS A 10 9.66 3.44 12.35
CA HIS A 10 8.30 2.90 12.26
C HIS A 10 7.29 3.95 11.79
N VAL A 11 7.36 5.17 12.33
CA VAL A 11 6.49 6.29 11.90
C VAL A 11 6.79 6.68 10.47
N ILE A 12 8.06 6.78 10.08
CA ILE A 12 8.45 7.06 8.68
C ILE A 12 7.92 5.97 7.76
N GLY A 13 8.10 4.69 8.10
CA GLY A 13 7.55 3.58 7.32
C GLY A 13 6.03 3.67 7.14
N ALA A 14 5.29 4.02 8.20
CA ALA A 14 3.84 4.23 8.12
C ALA A 14 3.47 5.40 7.21
N THR A 15 4.18 6.52 7.31
CA THR A 15 3.94 7.70 6.44
C THR A 15 4.25 7.39 4.98
N VAL A 16 5.30 6.62 4.71
CA VAL A 16 5.68 6.18 3.36
C VAL A 16 4.60 5.25 2.80
N LEU A 17 4.12 4.27 3.57
CA LEU A 17 3.04 3.36 3.13
C LEU A 17 1.77 4.12 2.77
N LEU A 18 1.29 4.99 3.67
CA LEU A 18 0.06 5.74 3.45
C LEU A 18 0.21 6.75 2.31
N GLY A 19 1.28 7.57 2.35
CA GLY A 19 1.51 8.64 1.40
C GLY A 19 1.82 8.14 0.00
N THR A 20 2.68 7.13 -0.13
CA THR A 20 3.01 6.54 -1.44
C THR A 20 1.80 5.82 -2.02
N GLY A 21 1.06 5.05 -1.21
CA GLY A 21 -0.17 4.39 -1.67
C GLY A 21 -1.21 5.37 -2.22
N ALA A 22 -1.45 6.47 -1.49
CA ALA A 22 -2.34 7.55 -1.97
C ALA A 22 -1.81 8.24 -3.24
N GLY A 23 -0.49 8.52 -3.28
CA GLY A 23 0.16 9.15 -4.44
C GLY A 23 0.07 8.28 -5.69
N ILE A 24 0.34 6.98 -5.58
CA ILE A 24 0.20 6.00 -6.66
C ILE A 24 -1.23 6.01 -7.22
N ALA A 25 -2.22 5.95 -6.32
CA ALA A 25 -3.63 6.02 -6.70
C ALA A 25 -3.92 7.31 -7.49
N PHE A 26 -3.51 8.46 -6.95
CA PHE A 26 -3.69 9.76 -7.56
C PHE A 26 -3.06 9.85 -8.96
N PHE A 27 -1.77 9.53 -9.09
CA PHE A 27 -1.06 9.67 -10.36
C PHE A 27 -1.61 8.75 -11.44
N MET A 28 -1.98 7.51 -11.11
CA MET A 28 -2.59 6.59 -12.08
C MET A 28 -3.98 7.06 -12.52
N VAL A 29 -4.79 7.60 -11.61
CA VAL A 29 -6.10 8.19 -11.95
C VAL A 29 -5.93 9.40 -12.87
N MET A 30 -4.97 10.27 -12.58
CA MET A 30 -4.67 11.43 -13.42
C MET A 30 -4.16 11.01 -14.80
N ALA A 31 -3.30 9.98 -14.88
CA ALA A 31 -2.84 9.43 -16.14
C ALA A 31 -4.00 8.83 -16.95
N ARG A 32 -4.89 8.05 -16.31
CA ARG A 32 -6.08 7.48 -16.97
C ARG A 32 -6.95 8.55 -17.63
N ARG A 33 -7.11 9.73 -16.99
CA ARG A 33 -7.94 10.83 -17.52
C ARG A 33 -7.43 11.39 -18.84
N THR A 34 -6.16 11.18 -19.18
CA THR A 34 -5.60 11.64 -20.45
C THR A 34 -6.09 10.84 -21.64
N GLU A 35 -6.56 9.60 -21.41
CA GLU A 35 -6.92 8.62 -22.45
C GLU A 35 -5.80 8.35 -23.47
N SER A 36 -4.57 8.79 -23.16
CA SER A 36 -3.38 8.64 -23.98
C SER A 36 -2.58 7.42 -23.53
N PRO A 37 -2.44 6.37 -24.35
CA PRO A 37 -1.62 5.21 -24.02
C PRO A 37 -0.18 5.58 -23.66
N THR A 38 0.39 6.58 -24.33
CA THR A 38 1.77 7.05 -24.10
C THR A 38 1.94 7.67 -22.72
N LEU A 39 1.05 8.59 -22.32
CA LEU A 39 1.11 9.21 -21.00
C LEU A 39 0.83 8.20 -19.88
N ILE A 40 -0.14 7.31 -20.11
CA ILE A 40 -0.46 6.23 -19.18
C ILE A 40 0.73 5.29 -18.99
N ALA A 41 1.38 4.87 -20.08
CA ALA A 41 2.55 3.98 -20.03
C ALA A 41 3.72 4.60 -19.25
N HIS A 42 3.96 5.91 -19.44
CA HIS A 42 5.02 6.64 -18.75
C HIS A 42 4.73 6.73 -17.24
N VAL A 43 3.55 7.25 -16.86
CA VAL A 43 3.19 7.42 -15.46
C VAL A 43 3.07 6.07 -14.74
N ALA A 44 2.45 5.07 -15.36
CA ALA A 44 2.36 3.73 -14.80
C ALA A 44 3.76 3.09 -14.60
N GLY A 45 4.73 3.44 -15.45
CA GLY A 45 6.13 3.06 -15.27
C GLY A 45 6.71 3.61 -13.98
N THR A 46 6.58 4.92 -13.76
CA THR A 46 7.04 5.59 -12.53
C THR A 46 6.32 5.05 -11.30
N VAL A 47 5.01 4.82 -11.38
CA VAL A 47 4.19 4.26 -10.31
C VAL A 47 4.69 2.87 -9.90
N VAL A 48 4.96 1.96 -10.84
CA VAL A 48 5.52 0.63 -10.51
C VAL A 48 6.84 0.74 -9.77
N ILE A 49 7.72 1.65 -10.21
CA ILE A 49 9.02 1.86 -9.56
C ILE A 49 8.81 2.39 -8.14
N ALA A 50 7.96 3.40 -7.98
CA ALA A 50 7.65 3.99 -6.67
C ALA A 50 7.05 2.95 -5.71
N ASP A 51 6.11 2.14 -6.17
CA ASP A 51 5.49 1.09 -5.33
C ASP A 51 6.51 0.02 -4.91
N THR A 52 7.41 -0.35 -5.83
CA THR A 52 8.46 -1.34 -5.55
C THR A 52 9.50 -0.80 -4.56
N ILE A 53 9.95 0.43 -4.71
CA ILE A 53 11.02 0.99 -3.88
C ILE A 53 10.48 1.47 -2.53
N PHE A 54 9.34 2.16 -2.51
CA PHE A 54 8.82 2.78 -1.30
C PHE A 54 7.83 1.88 -0.57
N THR A 55 6.74 1.46 -1.23
CA THR A 55 5.69 0.68 -0.57
C THR A 55 6.19 -0.70 -0.16
N ALA A 56 6.85 -1.45 -1.05
CA ALA A 56 7.31 -2.80 -0.72
C ALA A 56 8.40 -2.79 0.37
N THR A 57 9.34 -1.84 0.32
CA THR A 57 10.35 -1.66 1.37
C THR A 57 9.68 -1.32 2.69
N ALA A 58 8.81 -0.32 2.73
CA ALA A 58 8.11 0.04 3.95
C ALA A 58 7.23 -1.12 4.45
N ALA A 59 6.61 -1.90 3.55
CA ALA A 59 5.82 -3.07 3.92
C ALA A 59 6.67 -4.18 4.58
N ILE A 60 7.92 -4.35 4.16
CA ILE A 60 8.82 -5.32 4.80
C ILE A 60 9.30 -4.80 6.16
N PHE A 61 9.70 -3.53 6.24
CA PHE A 61 10.28 -2.96 7.46
C PHE A 61 9.25 -2.61 8.53
N GLN A 62 7.99 -2.35 8.19
CA GLN A 62 6.95 -1.99 9.15
C GLN A 62 6.73 -3.04 10.25
N PRO A 63 6.52 -4.34 9.95
CA PRO A 63 6.34 -5.35 10.99
C PRO A 63 7.62 -5.59 11.79
N ILE A 64 8.80 -5.46 11.18
CA ILE A 64 10.10 -5.62 11.86
C ILE A 64 10.28 -4.52 12.90
N THR A 65 10.11 -3.26 12.49
CA THR A 65 10.23 -2.11 13.40
C THR A 65 9.16 -2.13 14.48
N GLY A 66 7.93 -2.50 14.14
CA GLY A 66 6.82 -2.62 15.09
C GLY A 66 7.06 -3.70 16.14
N TYR A 67 7.51 -4.89 15.72
CA TYR A 67 7.85 -5.98 16.65
C TYR A 67 9.00 -5.60 17.59
N CYS A 68 10.09 -5.06 17.05
CA CYS A 68 11.23 -4.60 17.86
C CYS A 68 10.80 -3.53 18.88
N LEU A 69 9.94 -2.59 18.47
CA LEU A 69 9.43 -1.54 19.35
C LEU A 69 8.55 -2.12 20.47
N ALA A 70 7.63 -3.03 20.15
CA ALA A 70 6.79 -3.71 21.15
C ALA A 70 7.64 -4.47 22.17
N ARG A 71 8.68 -5.17 21.72
CA ARG A 71 9.61 -5.90 22.60
C ARG A 71 10.40 -5.00 23.53
N ILE A 72 10.86 -3.83 23.06
CA ILE A 72 11.63 -2.89 23.87
C ILE A 72 10.76 -2.19 24.90
N ILE A 73 9.55 -1.76 24.51
CA ILE A 73 8.59 -1.10 25.41
C ILE A 73 8.00 -2.10 26.42
N GLY A 74 7.99 -3.40 26.09
CA GLY A 74 7.43 -4.45 26.93
C GLY A 74 5.95 -4.73 26.68
N TRP A 75 5.42 -4.34 25.51
CA TRP A 75 4.05 -4.67 25.12
C TRP A 75 3.96 -6.10 24.58
N PRO A 76 3.08 -6.95 25.15
CA PRO A 76 2.74 -8.23 24.55
C PRO A 76 2.17 -8.04 23.14
N VAL A 77 2.58 -8.87 22.18
CA VAL A 77 1.99 -8.83 20.82
C VAL A 77 0.51 -9.25 20.79
N THR A 78 0.04 -9.84 21.89
CA THR A 78 -1.35 -10.23 22.15
C THR A 78 -2.18 -9.09 22.73
N GLU A 79 -1.61 -7.90 22.95
CA GLU A 79 -2.42 -6.70 23.22
C GLU A 79 -3.43 -6.50 22.08
N GLY A 80 -4.71 -6.33 22.42
CA GLY A 80 -5.79 -6.42 21.42
C GLY A 80 -5.62 -5.45 20.25
N TRP A 81 -5.16 -4.22 20.51
CA TRP A 81 -4.88 -3.22 19.47
C TRP A 81 -3.65 -3.57 18.61
N ILE A 82 -2.64 -4.26 19.17
CA ILE A 82 -1.48 -4.77 18.40
C ILE A 82 -1.92 -5.93 17.52
N TRP A 83 -2.61 -6.90 18.12
CA TRP A 83 -3.10 -8.09 17.42
C TRP A 83 -4.03 -7.73 16.26
N LEU A 84 -5.02 -6.85 16.50
CA LEU A 84 -5.92 -6.37 15.46
C LEU A 84 -5.16 -5.59 14.36
N SER A 85 -4.15 -4.81 14.74
CA SER A 85 -3.30 -4.13 13.75
C SER A 85 -2.54 -5.11 12.86
N LEU A 86 -2.03 -6.22 13.41
CA LEU A 86 -1.39 -7.28 12.63
C LEU A 86 -2.37 -8.00 11.70
N LEU A 87 -3.60 -8.26 12.15
CA LEU A 87 -4.65 -8.83 11.31
C LEU A 87 -4.99 -7.91 10.14
N LEU A 88 -5.21 -6.61 10.43
CA LEU A 88 -5.43 -5.59 9.41
C LEU A 88 -4.22 -5.46 8.48
N TYR A 89 -3.00 -5.65 8.98
CA TYR A 89 -1.80 -5.61 8.17
C TYR A 89 -1.76 -6.75 7.13
N VAL A 90 -2.11 -7.96 7.54
CA VAL A 90 -2.28 -9.10 6.62
C VAL A 90 -3.39 -8.81 5.61
N PHE A 91 -4.51 -8.25 6.06
CA PHE A 91 -5.62 -7.84 5.19
C PHE A 91 -5.16 -6.81 4.14
N VAL A 92 -4.39 -5.80 4.53
CA VAL A 92 -3.78 -4.84 3.59
C VAL A 92 -2.93 -5.58 2.55
N GLY A 93 -2.07 -6.51 2.98
CA GLY A 93 -1.24 -7.32 2.09
C GLY A 93 -2.03 -8.13 1.07
N LEU A 94 -3.17 -8.71 1.47
CA LEU A 94 -4.05 -9.47 0.58
C LEU A 94 -4.65 -8.63 -0.56
N PHE A 95 -4.91 -7.34 -0.31
CA PHE A 95 -5.40 -6.42 -1.35
C PHE A 95 -4.27 -5.76 -2.13
N TRP A 96 -3.13 -5.47 -1.48
CA TRP A 96 -1.99 -4.81 -2.11
C TRP A 96 -1.25 -5.72 -3.10
N LEU A 97 -1.01 -7.00 -2.80
CA LEU A 97 -0.28 -7.88 -3.71
C LEU A 97 -0.97 -8.04 -5.09
N PRO A 98 -2.30 -8.24 -5.19
CA PRO A 98 -3.01 -8.16 -6.46
C PRO A 98 -2.87 -6.80 -7.14
N VAL A 99 -2.95 -5.69 -6.39
CA VAL A 99 -2.75 -4.33 -6.91
C VAL A 99 -1.38 -4.21 -7.57
N VAL A 100 -0.32 -4.74 -6.95
CA VAL A 100 1.03 -4.75 -7.52
C VAL A 100 1.08 -5.48 -8.86
N TRP A 101 0.48 -6.67 -8.92
CA TRP A 101 0.45 -7.44 -10.16
C TRP A 101 -0.33 -6.72 -11.26
N ILE A 102 -1.53 -6.21 -10.92
CA ILE A 102 -2.38 -5.52 -11.90
C ILE A 102 -1.72 -4.25 -12.41
N GLN A 103 -1.08 -3.45 -11.53
CA GLN A 103 -0.47 -2.18 -11.96
C GLN A 103 0.67 -2.43 -12.98
N ILE A 104 1.44 -3.50 -12.81
CA ILE A 104 2.49 -3.92 -13.75
C ILE A 104 1.86 -4.28 -15.10
N ARG A 105 0.75 -5.05 -15.08
CA ARG A 105 0.02 -5.40 -16.30
C ARG A 105 -0.57 -4.19 -17.02
N LEU A 106 -1.13 -3.24 -16.27
CA LEU A 106 -1.67 -1.99 -16.83
C LEU A 106 -0.57 -1.18 -17.54
N ARG A 107 0.61 -1.07 -16.91
CA ARG A 107 1.79 -0.44 -17.52
C ARG A 107 2.19 -1.15 -18.81
N ASP A 108 2.32 -2.46 -18.78
CA ASP A 108 2.84 -3.22 -19.92
C ASP A 108 1.90 -3.17 -21.12
N ILE A 109 0.58 -3.30 -20.89
CA ILE A 109 -0.43 -3.14 -21.93
C ILE A 109 -0.41 -1.71 -22.51
N ALA A 110 -0.27 -0.69 -21.66
CA ALA A 110 -0.20 0.70 -22.11
C ALA A 110 1.06 0.95 -22.95
N ARG A 111 2.21 0.37 -22.58
CA ARG A 111 3.46 0.44 -23.37
C ARG A 111 3.30 -0.17 -24.76
N VAL A 112 2.69 -1.35 -24.85
CA VAL A 112 2.42 -2.00 -26.15
C VAL A 112 1.49 -1.13 -27.00
N SER A 113 0.43 -0.59 -26.40
CA SER A 113 -0.53 0.28 -27.12
C SER A 113 0.14 1.58 -27.60
N ALA A 114 1.01 2.17 -26.78
CA ALA A 114 1.79 3.35 -27.14
C ALA A 114 2.78 3.08 -28.28
N ALA A 115 3.48 1.95 -28.25
CA ALA A 115 4.43 1.56 -29.29
C ALA A 115 3.74 1.30 -30.64
N ASN A 116 2.52 0.75 -30.61
CA ASN A 116 1.75 0.43 -31.82
C ASN A 116 0.87 1.58 -32.30
N GLY A 117 0.83 2.72 -31.59
CA GLY A 117 -0.10 3.82 -31.89
C GLY A 117 -1.57 3.43 -31.80
N SER A 118 -1.90 2.40 -31.00
CA SER A 118 -3.26 1.87 -30.87
C SER A 118 -3.95 2.32 -29.59
N ALA A 119 -5.28 2.32 -29.59
CA ALA A 119 -6.07 2.56 -28.38
C ALA A 119 -5.84 1.45 -27.34
N LEU A 120 -6.12 1.75 -26.06
CA LEU A 120 -6.06 0.77 -24.99
C LEU A 120 -7.14 -0.32 -25.18
N PRO A 121 -6.79 -1.61 -25.06
CA PRO A 121 -7.74 -2.69 -25.26
C PRO A 121 -8.74 -2.80 -24.09
N PRO A 122 -9.96 -3.36 -24.30
CA PRO A 122 -10.98 -3.51 -23.25
C PRO A 122 -10.50 -4.17 -21.95
N GLN A 123 -9.58 -5.15 -22.06
CA GLN A 123 -8.96 -5.81 -20.92
C GLN A 123 -8.23 -4.84 -19.97
N TRP A 124 -7.65 -3.77 -20.49
CA TRP A 124 -6.97 -2.74 -19.69
C TRP A 124 -7.95 -2.05 -18.74
N PHE A 125 -9.13 -1.69 -19.24
CA PHE A 125 -10.16 -1.03 -18.44
C PHE A 125 -10.75 -1.95 -17.36
N SER A 126 -10.92 -3.24 -17.66
CA SER A 126 -11.33 -4.23 -16.66
C SER A 126 -10.31 -4.36 -15.54
N LEU A 127 -9.02 -4.47 -15.88
CA LEU A 127 -7.95 -4.51 -14.90
C LEU A 127 -7.88 -3.22 -14.07
N TYR A 128 -8.03 -2.05 -14.71
CA TYR A 128 -7.99 -0.76 -14.03
C TYR A 128 -9.09 -0.64 -12.96
N ARG A 129 -10.31 -1.11 -13.26
CA ARG A 129 -11.42 -1.11 -12.28
C ARG A 129 -11.12 -1.96 -11.07
N ILE A 130 -10.55 -3.16 -11.26
CA ILE A 130 -10.18 -4.06 -10.16
C ILE A 130 -9.07 -3.41 -9.34
N TRP A 131 -8.01 -2.92 -9.99
CA TRP A 131 -6.91 -2.22 -9.35
C TRP A 131 -7.40 -1.04 -8.48
N PHE A 132 -8.28 -0.21 -9.03
CA PHE A 132 -8.84 0.94 -8.35
C PHE A 132 -9.72 0.53 -7.16
N ALA A 133 -10.57 -0.49 -7.33
CA ALA A 133 -11.43 -0.99 -6.25
C ALA A 133 -10.63 -1.60 -5.10
N CYS A 134 -9.59 -2.39 -5.39
CA CYS A 134 -8.72 -2.99 -4.37
C CYS A 134 -7.95 -1.96 -3.54
N GLY A 135 -7.73 -0.75 -4.07
CA GLY A 135 -7.06 0.32 -3.34
C GLY A 135 -7.82 0.80 -2.10
N PHE A 136 -9.16 0.82 -2.13
CA PHE A 136 -9.96 1.35 -1.01
C PHE A 136 -9.90 0.48 0.25
N PRO A 137 -10.13 -0.85 0.21
CA PRO A 137 -10.01 -1.70 1.39
C PRO A 137 -8.62 -1.61 2.04
N ALA A 138 -7.56 -1.65 1.24
CA ALA A 138 -6.19 -1.51 1.73
C ALA A 138 -5.97 -0.14 2.38
N PHE A 139 -6.38 0.95 1.73
CA PHE A 139 -6.19 2.30 2.24
C PHE A 139 -6.91 2.55 3.58
N PHE A 140 -8.18 2.16 3.67
CA PHE A 140 -8.93 2.32 4.93
C PHE A 140 -8.41 1.42 6.05
N ALA A 141 -7.90 0.22 5.74
CA ALA A 141 -7.26 -0.63 6.72
C ALA A 141 -5.94 -0.01 7.25
N VAL A 142 -5.13 0.64 6.41
CA VAL A 142 -3.94 1.39 6.89
C VAL A 142 -4.33 2.54 7.81
N ILE A 143 -5.40 3.29 7.48
CA ILE A 143 -5.93 4.34 8.38
C ILE A 143 -6.36 3.75 9.72
N ALA A 144 -7.07 2.63 9.72
CA ALA A 144 -7.49 1.95 10.94
C ALA A 144 -6.29 1.49 11.78
N ILE A 145 -5.23 0.96 11.17
CA ILE A 145 -3.98 0.61 11.87
C ILE A 145 -3.36 1.84 12.52
N ILE A 146 -3.26 2.97 11.80
CA ILE A 146 -2.73 4.22 12.36
C ILE A 146 -3.58 4.67 13.56
N TRP A 147 -4.91 4.62 13.43
CA TRP A 147 -5.81 4.96 14.52
C TRP A 147 -5.60 4.06 15.76
N LEU A 148 -5.44 2.75 15.58
CA LEU A 148 -5.14 1.81 16.68
C LEU A 148 -3.80 2.14 17.36
N MET A 149 -2.77 2.46 16.58
CA MET A 149 -1.44 2.81 17.10
C MET A 149 -1.43 4.13 17.89
N LEU A 150 -2.31 5.08 17.52
CA LEU A 150 -2.47 6.35 18.21
C LEU A 150 -3.30 6.24 19.49
N THR A 151 -4.43 5.53 19.43
CA THR A 151 -5.42 5.50 20.52
C THR A 151 -5.20 4.37 21.51
N LYS A 152 -4.58 3.25 21.09
CA LYS A 152 -4.29 2.06 21.89
C LYS A 152 -5.49 1.65 22.78
N PRO A 153 -6.67 1.44 22.18
CA PRO A 153 -7.88 1.13 22.95
C PRO A 153 -7.70 -0.20 23.68
N ASP A 154 -8.32 -0.30 24.86
CA ASP A 154 -8.40 -1.54 25.60
C ASP A 154 -9.37 -2.51 24.90
N ILE A 155 -8.81 -3.42 24.10
CA ILE A 155 -9.55 -4.41 23.32
C ILE A 155 -9.27 -5.78 23.92
N PRO A 156 -10.30 -6.53 24.38
CA PRO A 156 -10.11 -7.89 24.86
C PRO A 156 -9.56 -8.82 23.76
N PHE A 157 -8.53 -9.58 24.08
CA PHE A 157 -7.97 -10.58 23.16
C PHE A 157 -8.98 -11.72 22.92
N GLY A 158 -9.32 -12.01 21.66
CA GLY A 158 -10.16 -13.15 21.29
C GLY A 158 -11.63 -12.86 20.96
N ILE A 159 -12.05 -11.59 20.85
CA ILE A 159 -13.40 -11.22 20.35
C ILE A 159 -13.28 -10.78 18.88
N ILE A 160 -12.94 -11.72 18.00
CA ILE A 160 -13.19 -11.69 16.55
C ILE A 160 -13.62 -13.09 16.13
#